data_AF-A0A099T2N8-F1
#
_entry.id   AF-A0A099T2N8-F1
#
_cell.length_a   1.000
_cell.length_b   1.000
_cell.length_c   1.000
_cell.angle_alpha   90.00
_cell.angle_beta   90.00
_cell.angle_gamma   90.00
#
_symmetry.space_group_name_H-M   'P 1'
#
loop_
_entity.id
_entity.type
_entity.pdbx_description
1 polymer ?
#
loop_
_entity_poly.entity_id
_entity_poly.type
_entity_poly.pdbx_seq_one_letter_code
_entity_poly.pdbx_strand_id
1 'polypeptide(L)' 'MGILRYEGKYYPVGLKDHANIGFSIEEMSEDEKKLFEGTGKTMKHIKTFSQKEINEEEIVKLLKVIKKD' A
#
# COMPACT_ATOMS: atom_id res chain seq x y z
N MET A 1 7.99 -3.73 17.47
CA MET A 1 7.35 -4.69 16.53
C MET A 1 7.83 -4.37 15.13
N GLY A 2 8.48 -5.32 14.45
CA GLY A 2 8.88 -5.16 13.06
C GLY A 2 7.75 -5.61 12.15
N ILE A 3 7.29 -4.74 11.24
CA ILE A 3 6.40 -5.14 10.16
C ILE A 3 7.30 -5.62 9.03
N LEU A 4 7.05 -6.83 8.50
CA LEU A 4 7.80 -7.35 7.36
C LEU A 4 7.53 -6.46 6.15
N ARG A 5 8.57 -5.75 5.70
CA ARG A 5 8.52 -4.93 4.50
C ARG A 5 9.19 -5.68 3.36
N TYR A 6 8.52 -5.73 2.22
CA TYR A 6 9.12 -6.21 0.98
C TYR A 6 9.93 -5.06 0.39
N GLU A 7 11.26 -5.21 0.37
CA GLU A 7 12.21 -4.24 -0.21
C GLU A 7 12.06 -2.80 0.31
N GLY A 8 11.49 -2.61 1.52
CA GLY A 8 11.14 -1.28 2.04
C GLY A 8 9.97 -0.59 1.34
N LYS A 9 9.46 -1.19 0.25
CA LYS A 9 8.50 -0.63 -0.70
C LYS A 9 7.04 -0.82 -0.29
N TYR A 10 6.67 -2.00 0.20
CA TYR A 10 5.30 -2.25 0.66
C TYR A 10 5.25 -3.27 1.78
N TYR A 11 4.13 -3.32 2.50
CA TYR A 11 3.89 -4.29 3.56
C TYR A 11 2.40 -4.65 3.67
N PRO A 12 2.07 -5.94 3.84
CA PRO A 12 0.80 -6.36 4.41
C PRO A 12 0.92 -6.49 5.94
N VAL A 13 -0.09 -6.04 6.68
CA VAL A 13 -0.19 -6.26 8.13
C VAL A 13 -1.64 -6.53 8.54
N GLY A 14 -1.83 -7.57 9.35
CA GLY A 14 -3.09 -7.82 10.05
C GLY A 14 -3.10 -7.06 11.37
N LEU A 15 -4.11 -6.21 11.57
CA LEU A 15 -4.41 -5.53 12.82
C LEU A 15 -5.64 -6.18 13.47
N LYS A 16 -6.03 -5.68 14.65
CA LYS A 16 -7.07 -6.32 15.49
C LYS A 16 -8.41 -6.50 14.76
N ASP A 17 -8.78 -5.55 13.93
CA ASP A 17 -10.10 -5.43 13.29
C ASP A 17 -10.04 -5.27 11.76
N HIS A 18 -8.85 -5.13 11.19
CA HIS A 18 -8.66 -4.90 9.76
C HIS A 18 -7.27 -5.33 9.30
N ALA A 19 -7.08 -5.43 7.99
CA ALA A 19 -5.75 -5.51 7.39
C ALA A 19 -5.39 -4.18 6.71
N ASN A 20 -4.11 -3.84 6.76
CA ASN A 20 -3.54 -2.74 5.99
C ASN A 20 -2.53 -3.28 4.99
N ILE A 21 -2.59 -2.75 3.77
CA ILE A 21 -1.52 -2.89 2.79
C ILE A 21 -0.90 -1.52 2.62
N GLY A 22 0.28 -1.32 3.22
CA GLY A 22 1.00 -0.06 3.16
C GLY A 22 1.99 -0.02 2.00
N PHE A 23 2.13 1.15 1.40
CA PHE A 23 2.95 1.44 0.24
C PHE A 23 3.83 2.66 0.52
N SER A 24 5.12 2.56 0.23
CA SER A 24 6.06 3.69 0.28
C SER A 24 5.87 4.57 -0.93
N ILE A 25 5.75 5.87 -0.68
CA ILE A 25 5.58 6.89 -1.73
C ILE A 25 6.79 7.83 -1.85
N GLU A 26 7.89 7.54 -1.15
CA GLU A 26 9.08 8.40 -1.09
C GLU A 26 9.76 8.56 -2.45
N GLU A 27 9.79 7.50 -3.26
CA GLU A 27 10.44 7.46 -4.57
C GLU A 27 9.47 7.71 -5.74
N MET A 28 8.22 8.11 -5.45
CA MET A 28 7.18 8.27 -6.47
C MET A 28 7.07 9.72 -6.94
N SER A 29 6.71 9.91 -8.21
CA SER A 29 6.35 11.22 -8.74
C SER A 29 5.02 11.73 -8.15
N GLU A 30 4.77 13.03 -8.22
CA GLU A 30 3.52 13.63 -7.71
C GLU A 30 2.26 13.08 -8.42
N ASP A 31 2.37 12.70 -9.69
CA ASP A 31 1.25 12.10 -10.43
C ASP A 31 1.00 10.64 -10.00
N GLU A 32 2.05 9.88 -9.71
CA GLU A 32 1.91 8.55 -9.14
C GLU A 32 1.35 8.59 -7.72
N LYS A 33 1.75 9.57 -6.91
CA LYS A 33 1.20 9.77 -5.55
C LYS A 33 -0.32 10.00 -5.56
N LYS A 34 -0.89 10.55 -6.64
CA LYS A 34 -2.35 10.73 -6.81
C LYS A 34 -3.10 9.41 -7.02
N LEU A 35 -2.42 8.35 -7.45
CA LEU A 35 -3.02 7.02 -7.62
C LEU A 35 -3.30 6.31 -6.29
N PHE A 36 -2.72 6.81 -5.20
CA PHE A 36 -2.82 6.20 -3.88
C PHE A 36 -3.69 7.06 -2.96
N GLU A 37 -4.55 6.42 -2.18
CA GLU A 37 -5.39 7.10 -1.19
C GLU A 37 -4.67 7.30 0.17
N GLY A 38 -5.12 8.29 0.94
CA GLY A 38 -4.61 8.59 2.29
C GLY A 38 -3.76 9.87 2.39
N THR A 39 -3.61 10.37 3.63
CA THR A 39 -2.95 11.64 3.97
C THR A 39 -1.49 11.48 4.44
N GLY A 40 -0.97 10.26 4.43
CA GLY A 40 0.39 9.97 4.88
C GLY A 40 1.43 10.60 3.95
N LYS A 41 2.41 11.29 4.53
CA LYS A 41 3.46 12.00 3.78
C LYS A 41 4.51 11.07 3.15
N THR A 42 4.74 9.92 3.78
CA THR A 42 5.78 8.94 3.38
C THR A 42 5.19 7.58 3.02
N MET A 43 4.10 7.18 3.67
CA MET A 43 3.42 5.91 3.43
C MET A 43 1.93 6.15 3.21
N LYS A 44 1.38 5.52 2.18
CA LYS A 44 -0.07 5.41 1.95
C LYS A 44 -0.51 3.98 2.20
N HIS A 45 -1.79 3.75 2.50
CA HIS A 45 -2.28 2.39 2.78
C HIS A 45 -3.69 2.18 2.29
N ILE A 46 -3.96 0.95 1.86
CA ILE A 46 -5.32 0.43 1.68
C ILE A 46 -5.70 -0.26 2.96
N LYS A 47 -6.89 0.09 3.48
CA LYS A 47 -7.50 -0.57 4.63
C LYS A 47 -8.63 -1.47 4.14
N THR A 48 -8.66 -2.71 4.62
CA THR A 48 -9.73 -3.68 4.32
C THR A 48 -10.19 -4.35 5.61
N PHE A 49 -11.52 -4.41 5.80
CA PHE A 49 -12.14 -5.05 6.96
C PHE A 49 -12.66 -6.46 6.63
N SER A 50 -12.76 -6.80 5.34
CA SER A 50 -13.27 -8.09 4.89
C SER A 50 -12.73 -8.48 3.52
N GLN A 51 -12.70 -9.79 3.22
CA GLN A 51 -12.26 -10.28 1.91
C GLN A 51 -13.05 -9.72 0.73
N LYS A 52 -14.32 -9.34 0.96
CA LYS A 52 -15.20 -8.78 -0.08
C LYS A 52 -14.81 -7.35 -0.49
N GLU A 53 -14.08 -6.63 0.36
CA GLU A 53 -13.57 -5.30 0.08
C GLU A 53 -12.22 -5.32 -0.66
N ILE A 54 -11.60 -6.50 -0.78
CA ILE A 54 -10.30 -6.63 -1.45
C ILE A 54 -10.51 -6.49 -2.95
N ASN A 55 -10.03 -5.37 -3.50
CA ASN A 55 -9.91 -5.16 -4.93
C ASN A 55 -8.51 -5.59 -5.40
N GLU A 56 -8.41 -6.83 -5.87
CA GLU A 56 -7.14 -7.41 -6.33
C GLU A 56 -6.54 -6.62 -7.51
N GLU A 57 -7.37 -6.22 -8.48
CA GLU A 57 -6.91 -5.48 -9.67
C GLU A 57 -6.23 -4.15 -9.29
N GLU A 58 -6.81 -3.44 -8.32
CA GLU A 58 -6.26 -2.20 -7.81
C GLU A 58 -4.95 -2.41 -7.04
N ILE A 59 -4.90 -3.41 -6.15
CA ILE A 59 -3.68 -3.75 -5.40
C ILE A 59 -2.55 -4.11 -6.37
N VAL A 60 -2.83 -4.95 -7.38
CA VAL A 60 -1.84 -5.34 -8.39
C VAL A 60 -1.38 -4.13 -9.21
N LYS A 61 -2.28 -3.22 -9.57
CA LYS A 61 -1.91 -1.98 -10.27
C LYS A 61 -0.94 -1.15 -9.44
N LEU A 62 -1.22 -0.95 -8.16
CA LEU A 62 -0.38 -0.16 -7.25
C LEU A 62 0.99 -0.83 -7.00
N LEU A 63 1.02 -2.16 -6.85
CA LEU A 63 2.27 -2.92 -6.74
C LEU A 63 3.15 -2.77 -7.98
N LYS A 64 2.57 -2.76 -9.19
CA LYS A 64 3.32 -2.54 -10.44
C LYS A 64 3.94 -1.14 -10.53
N VAL A 65 3.28 -0.11 -9.98
CA VAL A 65 3.85 1.24 -9.95
C VAL A 65 5.08 1.28 -9.04
N ILE A 66 5.03 0.59 -7.90
CA ILE A 66 6.10 0.59 -6.90
C ILE A 66 7.27 -0.32 -7.28
N LYS A 67 7.00 -1.43 -7.99
CA LYS A 67 8.03 -2.37 -8.47
C LYS A 67 8.67 -1.92 -9.79
N LYS A 68 8.65 -0.62 -10.14
CA LYS A 68 9.39 -0.16 -11.32
C LYS A 68 10.88 -0.52 -11.16
N ASP A 69 11.31 -1.47 -11.97
CA ASP A 69 12.70 -1.76 -12.33
C ASP A 69 13.09 -0.89 -13.53
#